data_AF-A0A6L7WPC2-F1
#
_entry.id   AF-A0A6L7WPC2-F1
#
_cell.length_a   1.000
_cell.length_b   1.000
_cell.length_c   1.000
_cell.angle_alpha   90.00
_cell.angle_beta   90.00
_cell.angle_gamma   90.00
#
_symmetry.space_group_name_H-M   'P 1'
#
loop_
_entity.id
_entity.type
_entity.pdbx_description
1 polymer ?
#
loop_
_entity_poly.entity_id
_entity_poly.type
_entity_poly.pdbx_seq_one_letter_code
_entity_poly.pdbx_strand_id
1 'polypeptide(L)'
;VELADVAVAGDALIGEAGKGADVLDPALDIARIGIAAEMLGSTQECFDRTVQYLKDREQFGVPIGSFQALKHRAANMFCEIELSKSCVLEALTAWDE
;
A
#
# COMPACT_ATOMS: atom_id res chain seq x y z
N VAL A 1 8.10 23.20 -2.44
CA VAL A 1 7.48 24.49 -2.02
C VAL A 1 8.59 25.34 -1.44
N GLU A 2 8.73 26.59 -1.87
CA GLU A 2 9.70 27.56 -1.32
C GLU A 2 8.93 28.63 -0.54
N LEU A 3 9.43 29.00 0.63
CA LEU A 3 8.81 30.00 1.52
C LEU A 3 9.82 31.14 1.72
N ALA A 4 9.49 32.34 1.24
CA ALA A 4 10.30 33.55 1.42
C ALA A 4 9.45 34.64 2.07
N ASP A 5 9.87 35.10 3.25
CA ASP A 5 9.21 36.15 4.05
C ASP A 5 7.68 36.00 4.19
N VAL A 6 7.20 34.75 4.28
CA VAL A 6 5.77 34.45 4.42
C VAL A 6 5.32 34.78 5.84
N ALA A 7 4.49 35.82 5.98
CA ALA A 7 3.86 36.16 7.23
C ALA A 7 2.71 35.19 7.56
N VAL A 8 2.71 34.64 8.78
CA VAL A 8 1.68 33.73 9.29
C VAL A 8 1.18 34.29 10.62
N ALA A 9 -0.13 34.33 10.79
CA ALA A 9 -0.75 34.83 12.02
C ALA A 9 -0.55 33.83 13.18
N GLY A 10 -0.48 34.33 14.41
CA GLY A 10 -0.21 33.48 15.58
C GLY A 10 -1.32 32.46 15.89
N ASP A 11 -2.54 32.73 15.44
CA ASP A 11 -3.70 31.85 15.54
C ASP A 11 -3.74 30.75 14.46
N ALA A 12 -2.84 30.81 13.46
CA ALA A 12 -2.65 29.74 12.48
C ALA A 12 -1.71 28.63 12.98
N LEU A 13 -1.22 28.73 14.22
CA LEU A 13 -0.43 27.68 14.86
C LEU A 13 -1.27 26.41 15.00
N ILE A 14 -0.78 25.30 14.43
CA ILE A 14 -1.37 23.98 14.61
C ILE A 14 -0.67 23.32 15.80
N GLY A 15 -1.42 23.02 16.86
CA GLY A 15 -0.89 22.46 18.10
C GLY A 15 -0.22 23.50 18.99
N GLU A 16 0.85 23.11 19.68
CA GLU A 16 1.60 23.97 20.60
C GLU A 16 3.00 24.30 20.07
N ALA A 17 3.49 25.50 20.38
CA ALA A 17 4.81 25.94 19.96
C ALA A 17 5.90 25.01 20.53
N GLY A 18 6.75 24.47 19.64
CA GLY A 18 7.80 23.51 20.00
C GLY A 18 7.33 22.06 20.11
N LYS A 19 6.04 21.77 19.91
CA LYS A 19 5.45 20.40 19.97
C LYS A 19 4.91 19.93 18.62
N GLY A 20 5.59 20.28 17.52
CA GLY A 20 5.15 19.90 16.19
C GLY A 20 5.11 18.38 15.96
N ALA A 21 6.02 17.63 16.59
CA ALA A 21 6.09 16.18 16.47
C ALA A 21 4.84 15.48 17.01
N ASP A 22 4.30 15.95 18.14
CA ASP A 22 3.11 15.40 18.78
C ASP A 22 1.87 15.42 17.86
N VAL A 23 1.83 16.34 16.89
CA VAL A 23 0.78 16.42 15.87
C VAL A 23 1.19 15.70 14.60
N LEU A 24 2.45 15.85 14.19
CA LEU A 24 2.93 15.34 12.91
C LEU A 24 3.06 13.82 12.89
N ASP A 25 3.56 13.20 13.96
CA ASP A 25 3.83 11.76 13.99
C ASP A 25 2.55 10.93 13.84
N PRO A 26 1.45 11.20 14.59
CA PRO A 26 0.18 10.50 14.37
C PRO A 26 -0.39 10.70 12.95
N ALA A 27 -0.26 11.91 12.40
CA ALA A 27 -0.69 12.19 11.04
C ALA A 27 0.10 11.39 10.00
N LEU A 28 1.41 11.25 10.21
CA LEU A 28 2.28 10.44 9.35
C LEU A 28 1.98 8.95 9.49
N ASP A 29 1.62 8.46 10.68
CA ASP A 29 1.23 7.06 10.88
C ASP A 29 -0.04 6.71 10.09
N ILE A 30 -1.07 7.56 10.16
CA ILE A 30 -2.29 7.41 9.34
C ILE A 30 -1.95 7.45 7.86
N ALA A 31 -1.10 8.40 7.43
CA ALA A 31 -0.71 8.52 6.03
C ALA A 31 0.05 7.26 5.53
N ARG A 32 0.93 6.68 6.37
CA ARG A 32 1.66 5.44 6.05
C ARG A 32 0.71 4.26 5.91
N ILE A 33 -0.25 4.11 6.81
CA ILE A 33 -1.27 3.06 6.73
C ILE A 33 -2.10 3.23 5.46
N GLY A 34 -2.52 4.46 5.15
CA GLY A 34 -3.27 4.78 3.94
C GLY A 34 -2.52 4.41 2.64
N ILE A 35 -1.24 4.77 2.54
CA ILE A 35 -0.41 4.40 1.38
C ILE A 35 -0.24 2.89 1.29
N ALA A 36 -0.02 2.19 2.41
CA ALA A 36 0.10 0.73 2.41
C ALA A 36 -1.19 0.05 1.92
N ALA A 37 -2.36 0.54 2.33
CA ALA A 37 -3.66 0.06 1.86
C ALA A 37 -3.87 0.30 0.36
N GLU A 38 -3.49 1.47 -0.15
CA GLU A 38 -3.55 1.78 -1.59
C GLU A 38 -2.65 0.84 -2.41
N MET A 39 -1.42 0.61 -1.94
CA MET A 39 -0.46 -0.28 -2.60
C MET A 39 -0.92 -1.74 -2.57
N LEU A 40 -1.56 -2.18 -1.49
CA LEU A 40 -2.17 -3.50 -1.40
C LEU A 40 -3.26 -3.67 -2.47
N GLY A 41 -4.18 -2.71 -2.59
CA GLY A 41 -5.23 -2.75 -3.62
C GLY A 41 -4.66 -2.77 -5.03
N SER A 42 -3.65 -1.94 -5.29
CA SER A 42 -2.94 -1.90 -6.58
C SER A 42 -2.26 -3.23 -6.91
N THR A 43 -1.63 -3.85 -5.91
CA THR A 43 -0.95 -5.14 -6.07
C THR A 43 -1.94 -6.26 -6.33
N GLN A 44 -3.09 -6.27 -5.65
CA GLN A 44 -4.16 -7.25 -5.86
C GLN A 44 -4.68 -7.17 -7.30
N GLU A 45 -5.00 -5.96 -7.80
CA GLU A 45 -5.49 -5.77 -9.17
C GLU A 45 -4.44 -6.20 -10.21
N CYS A 46 -3.17 -5.85 -9.99
CA CYS A 46 -2.07 -6.31 -10.86
C CYS A 46 -1.95 -7.83 -10.88
N PHE A 47 -2.08 -8.46 -9.71
CA PHE A 47 -2.02 -9.91 -9.57
C PHE A 47 -3.21 -10.59 -10.26
N ASP A 48 -4.43 -10.11 -10.06
CA ASP A 48 -5.64 -10.68 -10.66
C ASP A 48 -5.58 -10.60 -12.18
N ARG A 49 -5.19 -9.44 -12.73
CA ARG A 49 -4.95 -9.28 -14.18
C ARG A 49 -3.86 -10.22 -14.68
N THR A 50 -2.79 -10.40 -13.92
CA THR A 50 -1.69 -11.30 -14.28
C THR A 50 -2.17 -12.75 -14.31
N VAL A 51 -2.90 -13.21 -13.28
CA VAL A 51 -3.46 -14.56 -13.21
C VAL A 51 -4.44 -14.79 -14.34
N GLN A 52 -5.28 -13.82 -14.68
CA GLN A 52 -6.18 -13.91 -15.82
C GLN A 52 -5.40 -14.09 -17.12
N TYR A 53 -4.37 -13.26 -17.35
CA TYR A 53 -3.52 -13.40 -18.54
C TYR A 53 -2.81 -14.77 -18.61
N LEU A 54 -2.36 -15.30 -17.47
CA LEU A 54 -1.76 -16.64 -17.42
C LEU A 54 -2.74 -17.75 -17.83
N LYS A 55 -4.04 -17.59 -17.55
CA LYS A 55 -5.09 -18.53 -17.92
C LYS A 55 -5.46 -18.44 -19.41
N ASP A 56 -5.48 -17.23 -19.96
CA ASP A 56 -5.96 -16.98 -21.32
C ASP A 56 -4.87 -17.13 -22.39
N ARG A 57 -3.62 -16.80 -22.06
CA ARG A 57 -2.52 -16.80 -23.03
C ARG A 57 -2.05 -18.23 -23.30
N GLU A 58 -2.12 -18.65 -24.56
CA GLU A 58 -1.59 -19.94 -25.01
C GLU A 58 -0.23 -19.82 -25.70
N GLN A 59 0.70 -20.72 -25.36
CA GLN A 59 1.94 -20.97 -26.08
C GLN A 59 2.30 -22.46 -25.99
N PHE A 60 2.97 -22.98 -27.02
CA PHE A 60 3.31 -24.41 -27.09
C PHE A 60 2.09 -25.33 -26.98
N GLY A 61 0.93 -24.87 -27.48
CA GLY A 61 -0.32 -25.63 -27.51
C GLY A 61 -1.06 -25.74 -26.18
N VAL A 62 -0.65 -25.00 -25.14
CA VAL A 62 -1.31 -24.98 -23.83
C VAL A 62 -1.34 -23.57 -23.23
N PRO A 63 -2.26 -23.26 -22.30
CA PRO A 63 -2.19 -22.05 -21.49
C PRO A 63 -0.84 -21.93 -20.77
N ILE A 64 -0.22 -20.75 -20.79
CA ILE A 64 1.10 -20.54 -20.16
C ILE A 64 1.05 -20.72 -18.65
N GLY A 65 -0.12 -20.50 -18.03
CA GLY A 65 -0.37 -20.78 -16.62
C GLY A 65 -0.26 -22.26 -16.26
N SER A 66 -0.17 -23.18 -17.23
CA SER A 66 0.12 -24.60 -16.98
C SER A 66 1.58 -24.86 -16.59
N PHE A 67 2.52 -23.99 -16.99
CA PHE A 67 3.95 -24.14 -16.74
C PHE A 67 4.29 -23.93 -15.26
N GLN A 68 5.02 -24.87 -14.67
CA GLN A 68 5.34 -24.87 -13.24
C GLN A 68 6.07 -23.61 -12.78
N ALA A 69 7.00 -23.07 -13.58
CA ALA A 69 7.72 -21.85 -13.24
C ALA A 69 6.78 -20.65 -13.02
N LEU A 70 5.72 -20.53 -13.81
CA LEU A 70 4.72 -19.46 -13.66
C LEU A 70 3.76 -19.75 -12.51
N LYS A 71 3.36 -21.01 -12.31
CA LYS A 71 2.53 -21.42 -11.16
C LYS A 71 3.21 -21.13 -9.83
N HIS A 72 4.47 -21.53 -9.67
CA HIS A 72 5.23 -21.29 -8.44
C HIS A 72 5.38 -19.80 -8.14
N ARG A 73 5.66 -18.98 -9.16
CA ARG A 73 5.71 -17.52 -8.99
C ARG A 73 4.36 -16.95 -8.56
N ALA A 74 3.26 -17.38 -9.19
CA ALA A 74 1.92 -16.93 -8.83
C ALA A 74 1.54 -17.34 -7.40
N ALA A 75 1.87 -18.57 -6.99
CA ALA A 75 1.63 -19.03 -5.63
C ALA A 75 2.43 -18.21 -4.60
N ASN A 76 3.70 -17.91 -4.86
CA ASN A 76 4.51 -17.10 -3.96
C ASN A 76 3.95 -15.67 -3.85
N MET A 77 3.62 -15.04 -4.99
CA MET A 77 3.04 -13.69 -4.98
C MET A 77 1.71 -13.64 -4.23
N PHE A 78 0.87 -14.67 -4.35
CA PHE A 78 -0.37 -14.78 -3.58
C PHE A 78 -0.09 -14.78 -2.06
N CYS A 79 0.88 -15.57 -1.60
CA CYS A 79 1.26 -15.59 -0.18
C CYS A 79 1.73 -14.21 0.32
N GLU A 80 2.57 -13.52 -0.46
CA GLU A 80 3.06 -12.17 -0.11
C GLU A 80 1.92 -11.15 -0.02
N ILE A 81 0.93 -11.25 -0.91
CA ILE A 81 -0.27 -10.38 -0.89
C ILE A 81 -1.10 -10.63 0.36
N GLU A 82 -1.35 -11.90 0.73
CA GLU A 82 -2.12 -12.22 1.94
C GLU A 82 -1.39 -11.82 3.23
N LEU A 83 -0.05 -11.93 3.25
CA LEU A 83 0.77 -11.39 4.35
C LEU A 83 0.65 -9.87 4.43
N SER A 84 0.81 -9.17 3.31
CA SER A 84 0.67 -7.71 3.24
C SER A 84 -0.71 -7.25 3.69
N LYS A 85 -1.76 -7.95 3.27
CA LYS A 85 -3.14 -7.71 3.69
C LYS A 85 -3.33 -7.86 5.17
N SER A 86 -2.76 -8.91 5.77
CA SER A 86 -2.81 -9.14 7.21
C SER A 86 -2.17 -7.98 7.98
N CYS A 87 -0.98 -7.53 7.57
CA CYS A 87 -0.31 -6.39 8.19
C CYS A 87 -1.09 -5.07 8.07
N VAL A 88 -1.67 -4.80 6.89
CA VAL A 88 -2.47 -3.58 6.66
C VAL A 88 -3.73 -3.58 7.52
N LEU A 89 -4.45 -4.71 7.59
CA LEU A 89 -5.66 -4.82 8.41
C LEU A 89 -5.36 -4.69 9.90
N GLU A 90 -4.27 -5.28 10.38
CA GLU A 90 -3.83 -5.14 11.76
C GLU A 90 -3.49 -3.67 12.08
N ALA A 91 -2.75 -2.99 11.19
CA ALA A 91 -2.41 -1.58 11.40
C ALA A 91 -3.63 -0.66 11.41
N LEU A 92 -4.65 -0.94 10.57
CA LEU A 92 -5.92 -0.23 10.59
C LEU A 92 -6.70 -0.46 11.89
N THR A 93 -6.75 -1.71 12.36
CA THR A 93 -7.41 -2.06 13.64
C THR A 93 -6.72 -1.36 14.81
N ALA A 94 -5.39 -1.41 14.85
CA ALA A 94 -4.60 -0.77 15.90
C ALA A 94 -4.68 0.77 15.90
N TRP A 95 -5.14 1.39 14.80
CA TRP A 95 -5.42 2.82 14.75
C TRP A 95 -6.85 3.16 15.22
N ASP A 96 -7.80 2.24 15.04
CA ASP A 96 -9.21 2.43 15.41
C ASP A 96 -9.45 2.22 16.92
N GLU A 97 -8.60 1.43 17.59
CA GLU A 97 -8.58 1.18 19.05
C GLU A 97 -7.80 2.24 19.84
#